data_AF-A0A7V4IVZ4-F1
#
_entry.id   AF-A0A7V4IVZ4-F1
#
_cell.length_a   1.000
_cell.length_b   1.000
_cell.length_c   1.000
_cell.angle_alpha   90.00
_cell.angle_beta   90.00
_cell.angle_gamma   90.00
#
_symmetry.space_group_name_H-M   'P 1'
#
loop_
_entity.id
_entity.type
_entity.pdbx_description
1 polymer ?
#
loop_
_entity_poly.entity_id
_entity_poly.type
_entity_poly.pdbx_seq_one_letter_code
_entity_poly.pdbx_strand_id
1 'polypeptide(L)' 'MEEDPTPIRRCVCIDKSFAELKQLAAERGIRTVGALLRVSGAASGCGLCRPYLQRMLETGETEFPILSESESAPM' A
#
# COMPACT_ATOMS: atom_id res chain seq x y z
N MET A 1 3.49 -22.31 17.19
CA MET A 1 2.88 -20.96 17.39
C MET A 1 3.60 -20.11 16.36
N GLU A 2 3.18 -20.27 15.10
CA GLU A 2 3.92 -19.75 13.97
C GLU A 2 3.51 -18.30 13.69
N GLU A 3 4.46 -17.42 13.99
CA GLU A 3 4.83 -16.21 13.25
C GLU A 3 3.68 -15.50 12.53
N ASP A 4 3.08 -14.55 13.26
CA ASP A 4 2.28 -13.47 12.74
C ASP A 4 3.01 -12.78 11.57
N PRO A 5 2.62 -12.99 10.30
CA PRO A 5 3.14 -12.17 9.23
C PRO A 5 2.56 -10.79 9.45
N THR A 6 3.37 -9.87 10.02
CA THR A 6 2.92 -8.52 10.37
C THR A 6 2.32 -7.87 9.12
N PRO A 7 1.00 -7.73 9.00
CA PRO A 7 0.41 -7.31 7.74
C PRO A 7 0.89 -5.89 7.44
N ILE A 8 1.25 -5.64 6.17
CA ILE A 8 1.52 -4.31 5.66
C ILE A 8 0.20 -3.53 5.74
N ARG A 9 0.06 -2.79 6.82
CA ARG A 9 -1.05 -1.84 7.06
C ARG A 9 -0.61 -0.39 6.84
N ARG A 10 0.69 -0.16 6.66
CA ARG A 10 1.29 1.16 6.41
C ARG A 10 2.47 1.11 5.46
N CYS A 11 2.70 2.22 4.77
CA CYS A 11 3.92 2.47 4.02
C CYS A 11 5.03 2.91 4.99
N VAL A 12 6.04 2.06 5.19
CA VAL A 12 7.18 2.33 6.10
C VAL A 12 8.02 3.55 5.69
N CYS A 13 8.07 3.87 4.40
CA CYS A 13 8.91 4.96 3.88
C CYS A 13 8.42 6.36 4.28
N ILE A 14 7.14 6.49 4.61
CA ILE A 14 6.51 7.77 4.97
C ILE A 14 5.66 7.64 6.25
N ASP A 15 5.78 6.51 6.94
CA ASP A 15 4.98 6.10 8.11
C ASP A 15 3.47 6.38 8.00
N LYS A 16 2.88 6.24 6.80
CA LYS A 16 1.44 6.43 6.58
C LYS A 16 0.69 5.13 6.38
N SER A 17 -0.44 4.99 7.06
CA SER A 17 -1.31 3.81 6.95
C SER A 17 -2.12 3.81 5.66
N PHE A 18 -2.44 2.64 5.10
CA PHE A 18 -3.31 2.55 3.93
C PHE A 18 -4.72 3.06 4.22
N ALA A 19 -5.21 2.89 5.46
CA ALA A 19 -6.47 3.48 5.91
C ALA A 19 -6.48 5.01 5.78
N GLU A 20 -5.40 5.68 6.21
CA GLU A 20 -5.26 7.14 6.03
C GLU A 20 -5.18 7.53 4.56
N LEU A 21 -4.47 6.76 3.73
CA LEU A 21 -4.38 7.01 2.30
C LEU A 21 -5.74 6.84 1.62
N LYS A 22 -6.54 5.83 2.02
CA LYS A 22 -7.90 5.62 1.52
C LYS A 22 -8.83 6.76 1.95
N GLN A 23 -8.73 7.21 3.20
CA GLN A 23 -9.54 8.31 3.70
C GLN A 23 -9.19 9.62 3.00
N LEU A 24 -7.89 9.92 2.84
CA LEU A 24 -7.41 11.05 2.05
C LEU A 24 -7.90 10.98 0.60
N ALA A 25 -7.88 9.78 0.00
CA ALA A 25 -8.39 9.57 -1.35
C ALA A 25 -9.89 9.87 -1.43
N ALA A 26 -10.68 9.39 -0.46
CA ALA A 26 -12.11 9.63 -0.40
C ALA A 26 -12.43 11.12 -0.21
N GLU A 27 -11.77 11.79 0.74
CA GLU A 27 -11.95 13.23 1.02
C GLU A 27 -11.57 14.11 -0.17
N ARG A 28 -10.55 13.72 -0.93
CA ARG A 28 -10.09 14.47 -2.12
C ARG A 28 -10.75 14.01 -3.42
N GLY A 29 -11.59 12.97 -3.39
CA GLY A 29 -12.19 12.37 -4.60
C GLY A 29 -11.16 11.71 -5.53
N ILE A 30 -10.02 11.27 -5.01
CA ILE A 30 -8.96 10.62 -5.76
C ILE A 30 -9.36 9.18 -6.07
N ARG A 31 -9.39 8.83 -7.35
CA ARG A 31 -9.67 7.47 -7.83
C ARG A 31 -8.49 6.79 -8.53
N THR A 32 -7.33 7.44 -8.54
CA THR A 32 -6.14 6.94 -9.22
C THR A 32 -4.95 6.90 -8.26
N VAL A 33 -4.18 5.82 -8.34
CA VAL A 33 -2.93 5.67 -7.57
C VAL A 33 -2.01 6.85 -7.87
N GLY A 34 -1.86 7.25 -9.14
CA GLY A 34 -1.01 8.38 -9.55
C GLY A 34 -1.32 9.70 -8.84
N ALA A 35 -2.60 10.06 -8.73
CA ALA A 35 -2.99 11.25 -7.98
C ALA A 35 -2.73 11.06 -6.48
N LEU A 36 -3.08 9.89 -5.92
CA LEU A 36 -2.86 9.59 -4.51
C LEU A 36 -1.39 9.66 -4.10
N LEU A 37 -0.48 9.15 -4.94
CA LEU A 37 0.97 9.26 -4.78
C LEU A 37 1.41 10.73 -4.77
N ARG A 38 0.87 11.54 -5.68
CA ARG A 38 1.20 12.96 -5.80
C ARG A 38 0.74 13.79 -4.60
N VAL A 39 -0.40 13.46 -4.00
CA VAL A 39 -0.93 14.18 -2.82
C VAL A 39 -0.35 13.65 -1.51
N SER A 40 -0.17 12.34 -1.39
CA SER A 40 0.33 11.72 -0.16
C SER A 40 1.85 11.68 -0.04
N GLY A 41 2.56 11.77 -1.17
CA GLY A 41 4.01 11.51 -1.25
C GLY A 41 4.38 10.03 -1.15
N ALA A 42 3.41 9.12 -1.03
CA ALA A 42 3.65 7.68 -1.00
C ALA A 42 4.28 7.22 -2.32
N ALA A 43 5.09 6.15 -2.26
CA ALA A 43 5.79 5.52 -3.39
C ALA A 43 6.64 6.40 -4.32
N SER A 44 6.88 7.68 -4.01
CA SER A 44 7.91 8.49 -4.70
C SER A 44 9.34 8.11 -4.30
N GLY A 45 9.54 7.50 -3.13
CA GLY A 45 10.84 7.02 -2.68
C GLY A 45 11.06 5.54 -3.00
N CYS A 46 10.47 4.66 -2.21
CA CYS A 46 10.74 3.22 -2.26
C CYS A 46 9.91 2.42 -3.28
N GLY A 47 8.81 2.97 -3.82
CA GLY A 47 7.94 2.27 -4.78
C GLY A 47 7.16 1.05 -4.26
N LEU A 48 7.53 0.50 -3.10
CA LEU A 48 7.00 -0.77 -2.56
C LEU A 48 5.50 -0.75 -2.28
N CYS A 49 4.94 0.39 -1.86
CA CYS A 49 3.51 0.53 -1.56
C CYS A 49 2.61 0.69 -2.79
N ARG A 50 3.19 0.90 -3.99
CA ARG A 50 2.43 1.13 -5.23
C ARG A 50 1.51 -0.04 -5.61
N PRO A 51 1.96 -1.31 -5.68
CA PRO A 51 1.08 -2.44 -5.98
C PRO A 51 -0.03 -2.61 -4.93
N TYR A 52 0.27 -2.36 -3.66
CA TYR A 52 -0.71 -2.40 -2.58
C TYR A 52 -1.77 -1.29 -2.69
N LEU A 53 -1.40 -0.07 -3.10
CA LEU A 53 -2.36 1.01 -3.35
C LEU A 53 -3.26 0.72 -4.55
N GLN A 54 -2.72 0.07 -5.57
CA GLN A 54 -3.51 -0.36 -6.72
C GLN A 54 -4.52 -1.42 -6.30
N ARG A 55 -4.07 -2.47 -5.59
CA ARG A 55 -4.93 -3.48 -4.97
C ARG A 55 -5.97 -2.83 -4.05
N MET A 56 -5.60 -1.87 -3.20
CA MET A 56 -6.52 -1.15 -2.32
C MET A 56 -7.61 -0.40 -3.10
N LEU A 57 -7.30 0.15 -4.27
CA LEU A 57 -8.31 0.80 -5.11
C LEU A 57 -9.17 -0.21 -5.88
N GLU A 58 -8.63 -1.38 -6.21
CA GLU A 58 -9.36 -2.46 -6.91
C GLU A 58 -10.24 -3.30 -5.97
N THR A 59 -9.70 -3.79 -4.86
CA THR A 59 -10.41 -4.63 -3.87
C THR A 59 -10.98 -3.84 -2.69
N GLY A 60 -10.47 -2.63 -2.40
CA GLY A 60 -10.88 -1.85 -1.23
C GLY A 60 -10.15 -2.21 0.06
N GLU A 61 -9.26 -3.19 0.04
CA GLU A 61 -8.53 -3.69 1.22
C GLU A 61 -7.42 -2.73 1.64
N THR A 62 -7.27 -2.51 2.95
CA THR A 62 -6.24 -1.63 3.53
C THR A 62 -5.20 -2.38 4.37
N GLU A 63 -5.28 -3.70 4.38
CA GLU A 63 -4.38 -4.58 5.11
C GLU A 63 -3.94 -5.67 4.16
N PHE A 64 -2.63 -5.74 3.89
CA PHE A 64 -2.09 -6.74 2.98
C PHE A 64 -1.07 -7.59 3.71
N PRO A 65 -1.03 -8.91 3.50
CA PRO A 65 0.08 -9.71 3.98
C PRO A 65 1.39 -9.22 3.34
N ILE A 66 2.51 -9.31 4.08
CA ILE A 66 3.84 -9.05 3.50
C ILE A 66 4.01 -10.03 2.35
N LEU A 67 4.11 -9.53 1.12
CA LEU A 67 4.64 -10.30 0.00
C LEU A 67 6.13 -10.49 0.29
N SER A 68 6.45 -11.49 1.11
CA SER A 68 7.82 -11.94 1.31
C SER A 68 8.33 -12.45 -0.04
N GLU A 69 9.57 -12.10 -0.41
CA GLU A 69 10.20 -12.30 -1.72
C GLU A 69 10.23 -13.76 -2.25
N SER A 70 9.58 -14.74 -1.62
CA SER A 70 9.52 -16.13 -2.11
C SER A 70 8.67 -16.39 -3.35
N GLU A 71 8.05 -15.37 -3.95
CA GLU A 71 7.58 -15.42 -5.35
C GLU A 71 8.26 -14.35 -6.23
N SER A 72 9.47 -13.95 -5.89
CA SER A 72 10.42 -13.39 -6.86
C SER A 72 11.33 -14.52 -7.37
N ALA A 73 10.74 -15.47 -8.12
CA ALA A 73 11.34 -16.62 -8.80
C ALA A 73 12.08 -17.66 -7.92
N PRO A 74 11.75 -18.95 -8.11
CA PRO A 74 12.79 -19.84 -8.64
C PRO A 74 12.33 -20.60 -9.90
N MET A 75 13.19 -20.49 -10.93
CA MET A 75 13.32 -21.28 -12.18
C MET A 75 12.36 -20.99 -13.33
#